data_AF-A0A409Y207-F1
#
_entry.id   AF-A0A409Y207-F1
#
_cell.length_a   1.000
_cell.length_b   1.000
_cell.length_c   1.000
_cell.angle_alpha   90.00
_cell.angle_beta   90.00
_cell.angle_gamma   90.00
#
_symmetry.space_group_name_H-M   'P 1'
#
loop_
_entity.id
_entity.type
_entity.pdbx_description
1 polymer ?
#
loop_
_entity_poly.entity_id
_entity_poly.type
_entity_poly.pdbx_seq_one_letter_code
_entity_poly.pdbx_strand_id
1 'polypeptide(L)'
;MVRHRYRAIVRQLARVPPEIVHEILNDLPIVKILELVSISETSYLEQCVCSHIELGKVFSPSHLAEVKAYMDLYLRIRQRLYDNPQSRLPELNVDAVTFLHKRNTVNIPTLLKATVILDLRKYEHLFPLLTSYTPLPIPPRIFWADSPSDLNQIFENIDAGMKRLGFLKAEQLKRMAGIIKEYPGMTRVRQDTSQAPRKNEEHRVSYLLGCADRMKTGQSIKEQGVALCVFARRRPFLVPYDRFAFPNNSRAICADIWLRLLRLFLKTMNRFPPDDEPGTLKSTRKRKTPHRYPAQLKAVLEGMRYIYPRHSDTCGDLPKPLPRTKNTKYAAHKGKGAQGQDQPSFEVHEDYPRLRDVPVFEAISPASEKELDWLEAFLYVCKYMSEMEEEWKRGQTVAGYWSAH
;
A
#
# COMPACT_ATOMS: atom_id res chain seq x y z
N MET A 1 -0.89 3.23 23.19
CA MET A 1 -0.50 4.02 24.38
C MET A 1 -1.57 4.00 25.49
N VAL A 2 -2.85 4.28 25.18
CA VAL A 2 -3.95 4.31 26.18
C VAL A 2 -4.15 2.97 26.92
N ARG A 3 -4.19 1.84 26.20
CA ARG A 3 -4.29 0.50 26.83
C ARG A 3 -3.16 0.18 27.81
N HIS A 4 -1.93 0.63 27.53
CA HIS A 4 -0.79 0.36 28.42
C HIS A 4 -0.87 1.14 29.74
N ARG A 5 -1.37 2.38 29.71
CA ARG A 5 -1.54 3.21 30.92
C ARG A 5 -2.57 2.60 31.87
N TYR A 6 -3.74 2.21 31.34
CA TYR A 6 -4.78 1.62 32.16
C TYR A 6 -4.46 0.20 32.61
N ARG A 7 -3.65 -0.58 31.87
CA ARG A 7 -3.20 -1.90 32.33
C ARG A 7 -2.47 -1.86 33.67
N ALA A 8 -1.61 -0.87 33.89
CA ALA A 8 -0.93 -0.71 35.18
C ALA A 8 -1.93 -0.41 36.31
N ILE A 9 -2.88 0.48 36.05
CA ILE A 9 -3.94 0.85 37.01
C ILE A 9 -4.81 -0.37 37.36
N VAL A 10 -5.29 -1.09 36.34
CA VAL A 10 -6.13 -2.29 36.53
C VAL A 10 -5.42 -3.35 37.37
N ARG A 11 -4.12 -3.57 37.17
CA ARG A 11 -3.33 -4.51 37.97
C ARG A 11 -3.21 -4.08 39.44
N GLN A 12 -3.16 -2.78 39.72
CA GLN A 12 -3.13 -2.29 41.10
C GLN A 12 -4.52 -2.39 41.73
N LEU A 13 -5.59 -2.02 41.01
CA LEU A 13 -6.97 -2.16 41.50
C LEU A 13 -7.29 -3.61 41.88
N ALA A 14 -6.78 -4.59 41.13
CA ALA A 14 -6.98 -6.01 41.44
C ALA A 14 -6.31 -6.49 42.75
N ARG A 15 -5.46 -5.68 43.38
CA ARG A 15 -4.80 -5.98 44.67
C ARG A 15 -5.44 -5.29 45.87
N VAL A 16 -6.37 -4.39 45.60
CA VAL A 16 -7.01 -3.53 46.58
C VAL A 16 -8.36 -4.15 46.96
N PRO A 17 -8.81 -4.09 48.23
CA PRO A 17 -10.11 -4.63 48.65
C PRO A 17 -11.31 -4.02 47.87
N PRO A 18 -12.42 -4.77 47.69
CA PRO A 18 -13.57 -4.32 46.91
C PRO A 18 -14.15 -2.98 47.37
N GLU A 19 -14.09 -2.70 48.68
CA GLU A 19 -14.63 -1.49 49.29
C GLU A 19 -13.92 -0.24 48.75
N ILE A 20 -12.59 -0.26 48.71
CA ILE A 20 -11.79 0.83 48.17
C ILE A 20 -11.94 0.92 46.65
N VAL A 21 -12.11 -0.21 45.97
CA VAL A 21 -12.42 -0.19 44.52
C VAL A 21 -13.77 0.48 44.28
N HIS A 22 -14.80 0.21 45.10
CA HIS A 22 -16.08 0.89 45.00
C HIS A 22 -15.96 2.40 45.22
N GLU A 23 -15.17 2.84 46.21
CA GLU A 23 -14.90 4.28 46.42
C GLU A 23 -14.27 4.91 45.16
N ILE A 24 -13.26 4.27 44.58
CA ILE A 24 -12.63 4.74 43.33
C ILE A 24 -13.64 4.79 42.18
N LEU A 25 -14.53 3.78 42.08
CA LEU A 25 -15.54 3.73 41.03
C LEU A 25 -16.58 4.85 41.15
N ASN A 26 -16.87 5.35 42.36
CA ASN A 26 -17.78 6.50 42.55
C ASN A 26 -17.26 7.78 41.90
N ASP A 27 -15.94 7.98 41.89
CA ASP A 27 -15.31 9.18 41.34
C ASP A 27 -15.11 9.13 39.81
N LEU A 28 -15.42 7.98 39.19
CA LEU A 28 -15.20 7.77 37.76
C LEU A 28 -16.49 7.87 36.95
N PRO A 29 -16.46 8.52 35.77
CA PRO A 29 -17.60 8.48 34.88
C PRO A 29 -17.75 7.07 34.29
N ILE A 30 -18.99 6.70 33.93
CA ILE A 30 -19.34 5.36 33.41
C ILE A 30 -18.41 4.95 32.26
N VAL A 31 -18.11 5.85 31.32
CA VAL A 31 -17.21 5.55 30.20
C VAL A 31 -15.81 5.10 30.65
N LYS A 32 -15.28 5.65 31.75
CA LYS A 32 -13.97 5.26 32.29
C LYS A 32 -14.02 3.92 33.00
N ILE A 33 -15.11 3.64 33.70
CA ILE A 33 -15.36 2.34 34.31
C ILE A 33 -15.41 1.26 33.23
N LEU A 34 -16.16 1.50 32.15
CA LEU A 34 -16.21 0.59 31.01
C LEU A 34 -14.84 0.42 30.34
N GLU A 35 -14.05 1.49 30.16
CA GLU A 35 -12.67 1.39 29.69
C GLU A 35 -11.80 0.48 30.57
N LEU A 36 -11.92 0.59 31.91
CA LEU A 36 -11.16 -0.23 32.85
C LEU A 36 -11.58 -1.70 32.79
N VAL A 37 -12.88 -1.98 32.81
CA VAL A 37 -13.46 -3.34 32.73
C VAL A 37 -13.06 -4.02 31.41
N SER A 38 -13.13 -3.29 30.29
CA SER A 38 -12.69 -3.74 28.96
C SER A 38 -11.20 -4.07 28.86
N ILE A 39 -10.36 -3.41 29.65
CA ILE A 39 -8.91 -3.65 29.65
C ILE A 39 -8.53 -4.76 30.64
N SER A 40 -9.42 -5.07 31.58
CA SER A 40 -9.17 -6.07 32.61
C SER A 40 -9.21 -7.49 32.05
N GLU A 41 -8.17 -8.26 32.38
CA GLU A 41 -8.03 -9.67 32.06
C GLU A 41 -8.64 -10.56 33.18
N THR A 42 -9.08 -9.93 34.28
CA THR A 42 -9.61 -10.59 35.47
C THR A 42 -11.08 -10.23 35.69
N SER A 43 -11.91 -11.19 36.12
CA SER A 43 -13.32 -10.96 36.48
C SER A 43 -13.52 -10.10 37.73
N TYR A 44 -12.46 -9.82 38.50
CA TYR A 44 -12.53 -9.06 39.75
C TYR A 44 -13.20 -7.68 39.59
N LEU A 45 -12.81 -6.91 38.57
CA LEU A 45 -13.41 -5.59 38.34
C LEU A 45 -14.87 -5.69 37.87
N GLU A 46 -15.22 -6.73 37.12
CA GLU A 46 -16.62 -6.98 36.73
C GLU A 46 -17.48 -7.27 37.97
N GLN A 47 -16.96 -8.11 38.87
CA GLN A 47 -17.61 -8.41 40.15
C GLN A 47 -17.82 -7.14 40.97
N CYS A 48 -16.78 -6.31 41.11
CA CYS A 48 -16.87 -5.03 41.83
C CYS A 48 -17.92 -4.10 41.22
N VAL A 49 -17.97 -3.98 39.89
CA VAL A 49 -18.98 -3.14 39.20
C VAL A 49 -20.39 -3.67 39.45
N CYS A 50 -20.60 -4.98 39.42
CA CYS A 50 -21.92 -5.57 39.68
C CYS A 50 -22.33 -5.55 41.16
N SER A 51 -21.39 -5.63 42.11
CA SER A 51 -21.68 -5.55 43.55
C SER A 51 -21.84 -4.12 44.07
N HIS A 52 -21.40 -3.13 43.30
CA HIS A 52 -21.50 -1.73 43.67
C HIS A 52 -22.95 -1.24 43.71
N ILE A 53 -23.30 -0.44 44.72
CA ILE A 53 -24.70 -0.02 45.00
C ILE A 53 -25.38 0.64 43.79
N GLU A 54 -24.75 1.68 43.21
CA GLU A 54 -25.35 2.41 42.09
C GLU A 54 -25.05 1.76 40.73
N LEU A 55 -23.81 1.37 40.47
CA LEU A 55 -23.43 0.71 39.22
C LEU A 55 -24.10 -0.65 39.03
N GLY A 56 -24.36 -1.42 40.08
CA GLY A 56 -25.09 -2.69 40.01
C GLY A 56 -26.54 -2.52 39.56
N LYS A 57 -27.15 -1.35 39.78
CA LYS A 57 -28.47 -1.00 39.22
C LYS A 57 -28.40 -0.72 37.72
N VAL A 58 -27.24 -0.26 37.23
CA VAL A 58 -26.99 0.00 35.80
C VAL A 58 -26.56 -1.30 35.08
N PHE A 59 -25.77 -2.13 35.74
CA PHE A 59 -25.05 -3.25 35.15
C PHE A 59 -25.33 -4.57 35.87
N SER A 60 -26.35 -5.30 35.40
CA SER A 60 -26.48 -6.73 35.73
C SER A 60 -25.33 -7.53 35.08
N PRO A 61 -24.96 -8.72 35.58
CA PRO A 61 -23.83 -9.48 35.04
C PRO A 61 -23.95 -9.78 33.54
N SER A 62 -25.15 -10.14 33.06
CA SER A 62 -25.40 -10.39 31.63
C SER A 62 -25.32 -9.10 30.80
N HIS A 63 -25.89 -8.01 31.31
CA HIS A 63 -25.84 -6.71 30.64
C HIS A 63 -24.41 -6.17 30.56
N LEU A 64 -23.63 -6.30 31.63
CA LEU A 64 -22.22 -5.89 31.67
C LEU A 64 -21.38 -6.67 30.67
N ALA A 65 -21.61 -7.99 30.55
CA ALA A 65 -20.90 -8.82 29.58
C ALA A 65 -21.16 -8.36 28.14
N GLU A 66 -22.41 -8.04 27.80
CA GLU A 66 -22.77 -7.49 26.49
C GLU A 66 -22.14 -6.11 26.25
N VAL A 67 -22.27 -5.19 27.21
CA VAL A 67 -21.69 -3.84 27.15
C VAL A 67 -20.18 -3.91 27.00
N LYS A 68 -19.51 -4.78 27.76
CA LYS A 68 -18.06 -5.02 27.68
C LYS A 68 -17.66 -5.48 26.28
N ALA A 69 -18.39 -6.43 25.68
CA ALA A 69 -18.09 -6.91 24.33
C ALA A 69 -18.15 -5.78 23.28
N TYR A 70 -19.17 -4.92 23.33
CA TYR A 70 -19.25 -3.76 22.46
C TYR A 70 -18.15 -2.72 22.75
N MET A 71 -17.85 -2.46 24.02
CA MET A 71 -16.83 -1.50 24.41
C MET A 71 -15.43 -1.96 23.99
N ASP A 72 -15.11 -3.25 24.12
CA ASP A 72 -13.87 -3.84 23.65
C ASP A 72 -13.68 -3.64 22.15
N LEU A 73 -14.73 -3.94 21.38
CA LEU A 73 -14.75 -3.74 19.95
C LEU A 73 -14.59 -2.27 19.58
N TYR A 74 -15.34 -1.37 20.24
CA TYR A 74 -15.24 0.07 20.06
C TYR A 74 -13.81 0.58 20.30
N LEU A 75 -13.19 0.20 21.41
CA LEU A 75 -11.82 0.63 21.75
C LEU A 75 -10.79 0.11 20.75
N ARG A 76 -10.96 -1.11 20.24
CA ARG A 76 -10.09 -1.66 19.18
C ARG A 76 -10.22 -0.89 17.87
N ILE A 77 -11.45 -0.62 17.44
CA ILE A 77 -11.71 0.18 16.23
C ILE A 77 -11.11 1.58 16.38
N ARG A 78 -11.32 2.22 17.54
CA ARG A 78 -10.77 3.55 17.85
C ARG A 78 -9.23 3.56 17.80
N GLN A 79 -8.57 2.55 18.35
CA GLN A 79 -7.10 2.40 18.28
C GLN A 79 -6.60 2.30 16.85
N ARG A 80 -7.38 1.69 15.96
CA ARG A 80 -7.05 1.62 14.53
C ARG A 80 -7.34 2.91 13.79
N LEU A 81 -8.40 3.63 14.12
CA LEU A 81 -8.83 4.82 13.36
C LEU A 81 -8.19 6.12 13.81
N TYR A 82 -7.80 6.26 15.08
CA TYR A 82 -7.38 7.55 15.65
C TYR A 82 -6.05 7.45 16.36
N ASP A 83 -5.29 8.54 16.36
CA ASP A 83 -3.98 8.58 17.03
C ASP A 83 -4.14 8.78 18.54
N ASN A 84 -5.21 9.48 18.93
CA ASN A 84 -5.71 9.52 20.30
C ASN A 84 -7.01 8.69 20.42
N PRO A 85 -6.93 7.43 20.89
CA PRO A 85 -8.05 6.50 20.92
C PRO A 85 -8.92 6.63 22.18
N GLN A 86 -8.91 7.76 22.87
CA GLN A 86 -9.81 8.01 24.00
C GLN A 86 -11.27 7.82 23.60
N SER A 87 -12.10 7.26 24.48
CA SER A 87 -13.53 7.13 24.22
C SER A 87 -14.18 8.49 24.12
N ARG A 88 -15.07 8.65 23.14
CA ARG A 88 -15.86 9.86 22.91
C ARG A 88 -17.35 9.51 23.01
N LEU A 89 -17.78 9.22 24.23
CA LEU A 89 -19.16 8.85 24.57
C LEU A 89 -19.68 9.86 25.60
N PRO A 90 -20.05 11.08 25.17
CA PRO A 90 -20.44 12.16 26.09
C PRO A 90 -21.64 11.78 26.96
N GLU A 91 -22.55 10.94 26.46
CA GLU A 91 -23.72 10.45 27.18
C GLU A 91 -23.34 9.62 28.42
N LEU A 92 -22.19 8.94 28.37
CA LEU A 92 -21.62 8.10 29.43
C LEU A 92 -20.50 8.81 30.21
N ASN A 93 -20.23 10.08 29.91
CA ASN A 93 -19.23 10.88 30.62
C ASN A 93 -19.85 11.56 31.86
N VAL A 94 -20.54 10.77 32.67
CA VAL A 94 -21.17 11.15 33.94
C VAL A 94 -21.01 10.00 34.92
N ASP A 95 -21.08 10.29 36.23
CA ASP A 95 -21.10 9.26 37.27
C ASP A 95 -22.41 8.44 37.25
N ALA A 96 -22.43 7.33 38.00
CA ALA A 96 -23.57 6.42 38.05
C ALA A 96 -24.86 7.05 38.60
N VAL A 97 -24.74 7.90 39.62
CA VAL A 97 -25.88 8.56 40.27
C VAL A 97 -26.53 9.52 39.27
N THR A 98 -25.74 10.39 38.67
CA THR A 98 -26.18 11.34 37.65
C THR A 98 -26.79 10.62 36.46
N PHE A 99 -26.23 9.47 36.04
CA PHE A 99 -26.79 8.68 34.96
C PHE A 99 -28.19 8.13 35.29
N LEU A 100 -28.38 7.54 36.49
CA LEU A 100 -29.65 6.99 36.93
C LEU A 100 -30.76 8.04 37.08
N HIS A 101 -30.40 9.28 37.44
CA HIS A 101 -31.36 10.38 37.63
C HIS A 101 -31.75 11.10 36.32
N LYS A 102 -31.12 10.77 35.18
CA LYS A 102 -31.52 11.35 33.89
C LYS A 102 -32.91 10.82 33.50
N ARG A 103 -33.84 11.72 33.18
CA ARG A 103 -35.22 11.38 32.73
C ARG A 103 -35.27 10.44 31.51
N ASN A 104 -34.28 10.54 30.63
CA ASN A 104 -34.15 9.70 29.44
C ASN A 104 -32.80 8.97 29.49
N THR A 105 -32.72 7.88 30.26
CA THR A 105 -31.52 7.05 30.30
C THR A 105 -31.28 6.41 28.94
N VAL A 106 -30.06 6.56 28.43
CA VAL A 106 -29.69 5.99 27.14
C VAL A 106 -29.43 4.49 27.34
N ASN A 107 -29.99 3.65 26.48
CA ASN A 107 -29.64 2.23 26.44
C ASN A 107 -28.17 2.08 26.01
N ILE A 108 -27.31 1.66 26.94
CA ILE A 108 -25.85 1.63 26.77
C ILE A 108 -25.42 0.71 25.61
N PRO A 109 -25.89 -0.56 25.51
CA PRO A 109 -25.62 -1.40 24.34
C PRO A 109 -26.01 -0.74 23.02
N THR A 110 -27.21 -0.16 22.93
CA THR A 110 -27.69 0.50 21.72
C THR A 110 -26.79 1.68 21.32
N LEU A 111 -26.36 2.50 22.29
CA LEU A 111 -25.42 3.60 22.06
C LEU A 111 -24.06 3.10 21.54
N LEU A 112 -23.48 2.11 22.22
CA LEU A 112 -22.18 1.55 21.83
C LEU A 112 -22.25 0.91 20.45
N LYS A 113 -23.29 0.12 20.19
CA LYS A 113 -23.55 -0.48 18.87
C LYS A 113 -23.65 0.58 17.78
N ALA A 114 -24.45 1.62 17.98
CA ALA A 114 -24.58 2.71 17.02
C ALA A 114 -23.22 3.37 16.73
N THR A 115 -22.41 3.55 17.77
CA THR A 115 -21.06 4.14 17.67
C THR A 115 -20.08 3.22 16.93
N VAL A 116 -20.09 1.92 17.24
CA VAL A 116 -19.30 0.89 16.55
C VAL A 116 -19.65 0.86 15.06
N ILE A 117 -20.93 0.81 14.72
CA ILE A 117 -21.40 0.83 13.33
C ILE A 117 -20.94 2.11 12.63
N LEU A 118 -21.03 3.27 13.29
CA LEU A 118 -20.60 4.55 12.73
C LEU A 118 -19.09 4.57 12.45
N ASP A 119 -18.26 4.04 13.34
CA ASP A 119 -16.82 3.94 13.10
C ASP A 119 -16.48 2.87 12.04
N LEU A 120 -17.20 1.73 12.01
CA LEU A 120 -17.02 0.71 10.97
C LEU A 120 -17.34 1.24 9.56
N ARG A 121 -18.35 2.10 9.41
CA ARG A 121 -18.67 2.78 8.14
C ARG A 121 -17.50 3.57 7.57
N LYS A 122 -16.56 4.01 8.41
CA LYS A 122 -15.37 4.72 7.93
C LYS A 122 -14.47 3.83 7.07
N TYR A 123 -14.60 2.51 7.15
CA TYR A 123 -13.90 1.56 6.29
C TYR A 123 -14.65 1.21 5.00
N GLU A 124 -15.91 1.62 4.84
CA GLU A 124 -16.77 1.18 3.73
C GLU A 124 -16.18 1.53 2.35
N HIS A 125 -15.58 2.72 2.25
CA HIS A 125 -14.88 3.16 1.03
C HIS A 125 -13.67 2.29 0.65
N LEU A 126 -13.19 1.42 1.55
CA LEU A 126 -12.08 0.49 1.32
C LEU A 126 -12.56 -0.93 0.97
N PHE A 127 -13.84 -1.26 1.14
CA PHE A 127 -14.34 -2.62 0.93
C PHE A 127 -14.09 -3.19 -0.47
N PRO A 128 -14.22 -2.42 -1.57
CA PRO A 128 -13.87 -2.94 -2.90
C PRO A 128 -12.44 -3.47 -2.97
N LEU A 129 -11.51 -2.79 -2.29
CA LEU A 129 -10.12 -3.23 -2.21
C LEU A 129 -9.95 -4.38 -1.23
N LEU A 130 -10.45 -4.23 0.00
CA LEU A 130 -10.20 -5.18 1.09
C LEU A 130 -10.77 -6.57 0.80
N THR A 131 -11.88 -6.68 0.07
CA THR A 131 -12.49 -7.97 -0.30
C THR A 131 -11.52 -8.93 -0.98
N SER A 132 -10.53 -8.41 -1.73
CA SER A 132 -9.50 -9.23 -2.38
C SER A 132 -8.38 -9.71 -1.44
N TYR A 133 -8.30 -9.15 -0.23
CA TYR A 133 -7.28 -9.45 0.77
C TYR A 133 -7.85 -10.07 2.05
N THR A 134 -9.17 -10.08 2.22
CA THR A 134 -9.83 -10.72 3.36
C THR A 134 -10.01 -12.23 3.13
N PRO A 135 -10.00 -13.05 4.19
CA PRO A 135 -10.29 -14.48 4.08
C PRO A 135 -11.77 -14.75 3.77
N LEU A 136 -12.65 -13.86 4.21
CA LEU A 136 -14.10 -13.92 4.00
C LEU A 136 -14.57 -12.60 3.36
N PRO A 137 -15.59 -12.63 2.49
CA PRO A 137 -16.20 -11.42 1.96
C PRO A 137 -16.75 -10.55 3.10
N ILE A 138 -16.56 -9.23 2.98
CA ILE A 138 -17.14 -8.29 3.93
C ILE A 138 -18.61 -8.10 3.54
N PRO A 139 -19.58 -8.44 4.41
CA PRO A 139 -20.99 -8.33 4.08
C PRO A 139 -21.39 -6.87 3.87
N PRO A 140 -22.28 -6.58 2.91
CA PRO A 140 -22.89 -5.27 2.78
C PRO A 140 -23.57 -4.82 4.08
N ARG A 141 -23.62 -3.51 4.31
CA ARG A 141 -24.12 -2.90 5.55
C ARG A 141 -25.52 -3.39 5.96
N ILE A 142 -26.41 -3.63 5.00
CA ILE A 142 -27.77 -4.11 5.26
C ILE A 142 -27.82 -5.47 5.97
N PHE A 143 -26.72 -6.22 5.93
CA PHE A 143 -26.57 -7.53 6.57
C PHE A 143 -25.71 -7.49 7.84
N TRP A 144 -25.35 -6.29 8.33
CA TRP A 144 -24.62 -6.19 9.59
C TRP A 144 -25.59 -6.54 10.72
N ALA A 145 -25.41 -7.73 11.26
CA ALA A 145 -26.26 -8.26 12.31
C ALA A 145 -26.13 -7.45 13.60
N ASP A 146 -27.11 -7.66 14.47
CA ASP A 146 -27.32 -6.83 15.63
C ASP A 146 -26.42 -7.17 16.82
N SER A 147 -25.70 -8.30 16.79
CA SER A 147 -24.93 -8.81 17.93
C SER A 147 -23.49 -8.27 17.97
N PRO A 148 -22.86 -8.21 19.17
CA PRO A 148 -21.45 -7.81 19.29
C PRO A 148 -20.49 -8.81 18.63
N SER A 149 -20.85 -10.10 18.60
CA SER A 149 -20.04 -11.15 17.97
C SER A 149 -19.94 -10.95 16.46
N ASP A 150 -21.06 -10.68 15.80
CA ASP A 150 -21.09 -10.50 14.35
C ASP A 150 -20.32 -9.25 13.92
N LEU A 151 -20.51 -8.13 14.63
CA LEU A 151 -19.76 -6.90 14.38
C LEU A 151 -18.26 -7.08 14.66
N ASN A 152 -17.90 -7.89 15.66
CA ASN A 152 -16.51 -8.23 15.91
C ASN A 152 -15.93 -9.06 14.76
N GLN A 153 -16.65 -10.07 14.25
CA GLN A 153 -16.20 -10.85 13.11
C GLN A 153 -16.01 -9.99 11.85
N ILE A 154 -16.92 -9.05 11.58
CA ILE A 154 -16.78 -8.07 10.50
C ILE A 154 -15.49 -7.25 10.69
N PHE A 155 -15.23 -6.76 11.90
CA PHE A 155 -14.02 -6.00 12.19
C PHE A 155 -12.75 -6.84 12.06
N GLU A 156 -12.74 -8.10 12.51
CA GLU A 156 -11.59 -9.01 12.34
C GLU A 156 -11.29 -9.25 10.87
N ASN A 157 -12.31 -9.44 10.04
CA ASN A 157 -12.13 -9.58 8.60
C ASN A 157 -11.51 -8.31 8.01
N ILE A 158 -12.02 -7.13 8.36
CA ILE A 158 -11.45 -5.84 7.92
C ILE A 158 -9.99 -5.69 8.37
N ASP A 159 -9.68 -5.94 9.65
CA ASP A 159 -8.33 -5.81 10.21
C ASP A 159 -7.36 -6.82 9.57
N ALA A 160 -7.80 -8.05 9.31
CA ALA A 160 -7.02 -9.07 8.60
C ALA A 160 -6.72 -8.67 7.16
N GLY A 161 -7.72 -8.17 6.42
CA GLY A 161 -7.52 -7.65 5.06
C GLY A 161 -6.56 -6.47 5.03
N MET A 162 -6.69 -5.54 5.98
CA MET A 162 -5.79 -4.40 6.12
C MET A 162 -4.35 -4.83 6.45
N LYS A 163 -4.17 -5.78 7.38
CA LYS A 163 -2.85 -6.35 7.71
C LYS A 163 -2.21 -7.01 6.50
N ARG A 164 -2.96 -7.82 5.75
CA ARG A 164 -2.47 -8.48 4.53
C ARG A 164 -2.08 -7.48 3.46
N LEU A 165 -2.93 -6.47 3.21
CA LEU A 165 -2.64 -5.37 2.29
C LEU A 165 -1.38 -4.60 2.69
N GLY A 166 -1.23 -4.29 3.99
CA GLY A 166 -0.05 -3.63 4.54
C GLY A 166 1.23 -4.46 4.37
N PHE A 167 1.13 -5.77 4.61
CA PHE A 167 2.23 -6.71 4.40
C PHE A 167 2.68 -6.76 2.94
N LEU A 168 1.74 -6.92 1.98
CA LEU A 168 2.07 -6.96 0.56
C LEU A 168 2.75 -5.67 0.09
N LYS A 169 2.25 -4.51 0.51
CA LYS A 169 2.90 -3.22 0.22
C LYS A 169 4.29 -3.12 0.82
N ALA A 170 4.49 -3.61 2.05
CA ALA A 170 5.80 -3.62 2.68
C ALA A 170 6.80 -4.47 1.87
N GLU A 171 6.38 -5.64 1.41
CA GLU A 171 7.21 -6.50 0.54
C GLU A 171 7.52 -5.83 -0.80
N GLN A 172 6.53 -5.20 -1.45
CA GLN A 172 6.77 -4.43 -2.68
C GLN A 172 7.76 -3.27 -2.49
N LEU A 173 7.67 -2.55 -1.37
CA LEU A 173 8.61 -1.46 -1.05
C LEU A 173 10.03 -1.99 -0.82
N LYS A 174 10.18 -3.10 -0.09
CA LYS A 174 11.49 -3.77 0.09
C LYS A 174 12.05 -4.24 -1.24
N ARG A 175 11.21 -4.84 -2.09
CA ARG A 175 11.58 -5.31 -3.42
C ARG A 175 12.06 -4.16 -4.29
N MET A 176 11.30 -3.06 -4.35
CA MET A 176 11.72 -1.82 -5.02
C MET A 176 13.06 -1.27 -4.50
N ALA A 177 13.28 -1.32 -3.18
CA ALA A 177 14.55 -0.92 -2.57
C ALA A 177 15.71 -1.84 -2.99
N GLY A 178 15.45 -3.15 -3.07
CA GLY A 178 16.37 -4.15 -3.60
C GLY A 178 16.75 -3.89 -5.06
N ILE A 179 15.76 -3.62 -5.92
CA ILE A 179 15.97 -3.28 -7.33
C ILE A 179 16.90 -2.07 -7.49
N ILE A 180 16.67 -1.00 -6.72
CA ILE A 180 17.53 0.20 -6.77
C ILE A 180 18.96 -0.16 -6.35
N LYS A 181 19.12 -0.96 -5.31
CA LYS A 181 20.43 -1.38 -4.80
C LYS A 181 21.19 -2.29 -5.77
N GLU A 182 20.48 -3.17 -6.46
CA GLU A 182 21.06 -4.14 -7.40
C GLU A 182 21.39 -3.51 -8.76
N TYR A 183 20.59 -2.53 -9.21
CA TYR A 183 20.71 -1.85 -10.50
C TYR A 183 20.87 -0.32 -10.33
N PRO A 184 21.97 0.13 -9.70
CA PRO A 184 22.18 1.55 -9.42
C PRO A 184 22.25 2.36 -10.73
N GLY A 185 21.61 3.53 -10.75
CA GLY A 185 21.53 4.40 -11.93
C GLY A 185 20.64 3.91 -13.08
N MET A 186 20.16 2.66 -13.05
CA MET A 186 19.30 2.11 -14.12
C MET A 186 17.81 2.32 -13.87
N THR A 187 17.43 2.79 -12.69
CA THR A 187 16.04 3.08 -12.33
C THR A 187 15.85 4.53 -11.93
N ARG A 188 14.62 5.03 -12.09
CA ARG A 188 14.19 6.28 -11.47
C ARG A 188 12.79 6.13 -10.94
N VAL A 189 12.44 7.03 -10.03
CA VAL A 189 11.04 7.21 -9.69
C VAL A 189 10.37 8.02 -10.77
N ARG A 190 9.15 7.63 -11.09
CA ARG A 190 8.37 8.25 -12.16
C ARG A 190 8.16 9.76 -11.98
N GLN A 191 8.02 10.21 -10.72
CA GLN A 191 7.85 11.64 -10.35
C GLN A 191 9.15 12.44 -10.43
N ASP A 192 10.28 11.76 -10.57
CA ASP A 192 11.57 12.43 -10.65
C ASP A 192 11.69 13.08 -12.03
N THR A 193 11.48 14.40 -12.07
CA THR A 193 11.69 15.24 -13.24
C THR A 193 13.16 15.63 -13.41
N SER A 194 13.99 15.36 -12.39
CA SER A 194 15.41 15.67 -12.46
C SER A 194 16.09 14.88 -13.57
N GLN A 195 16.92 15.59 -14.34
CA GLN A 195 17.58 15.10 -15.55
C GLN A 195 18.99 14.55 -15.27
N ALA A 196 19.34 14.42 -13.99
CA ALA A 196 20.67 14.02 -13.52
C ALA A 196 20.57 12.74 -12.69
N PRO A 197 21.59 11.86 -12.74
CA PRO A 197 21.71 10.77 -11.78
C PRO A 197 21.72 11.35 -10.36
N ARG A 198 20.92 10.77 -9.48
CA ARG A 198 20.91 11.21 -8.09
C ARG A 198 22.22 10.78 -7.44
N LYS A 199 22.88 11.72 -6.76
CA LYS A 199 24.10 11.44 -5.99
C LYS A 199 23.87 10.49 -4.81
N ASN A 200 22.63 10.31 -4.37
CA ASN A 200 22.31 9.56 -3.16
C ASN A 200 21.10 8.62 -3.37
N GLU A 201 21.33 7.49 -4.03
CA GLU A 201 20.35 6.41 -4.14
C GLU A 201 20.13 5.68 -2.82
N GLU A 202 21.13 5.64 -1.93
CA GLU A 202 21.02 5.05 -0.59
C GLU A 202 19.91 5.69 0.23
N HIS A 203 19.80 7.02 0.22
CA HIS A 203 18.70 7.72 0.89
C HIS A 203 17.33 7.25 0.40
N ARG A 204 17.19 6.93 -0.89
CA ARG A 204 15.94 6.40 -1.44
C ARG A 204 15.68 4.97 -0.99
N VAL A 205 16.71 4.13 -0.95
CA VAL A 205 16.63 2.77 -0.38
C VAL A 205 16.17 2.84 1.08
N SER A 206 16.84 3.65 1.92
CA SER A 206 16.47 3.86 3.32
C SER A 206 15.06 4.39 3.49
N TYR A 207 14.65 5.35 2.64
CA TYR A 207 13.28 5.87 2.63
C TYR A 207 12.25 4.78 2.36
N LEU A 208 12.45 3.94 1.34
CA LEU A 208 11.53 2.85 0.99
C LEU A 208 11.46 1.80 2.11
N LEU A 209 12.59 1.45 2.71
CA LEU A 209 12.63 0.50 3.84
C LEU A 209 11.91 1.06 5.07
N GLY A 210 12.14 2.34 5.42
CA GLY A 210 11.40 3.00 6.50
C GLY A 210 9.91 3.12 6.22
N CYS A 211 9.50 3.25 4.96
CA CYS A 211 8.10 3.16 4.56
C CYS A 211 7.55 1.74 4.73
N ALA A 212 8.33 0.71 4.36
CA ALA A 212 7.92 -0.70 4.50
C ALA A 212 7.67 -1.08 5.97
N ASP A 213 8.49 -0.60 6.90
CA ASP A 213 8.30 -0.88 8.33
C ASP A 213 7.06 -0.20 8.91
N ARG A 214 6.76 1.03 8.47
CA ARG A 214 5.50 1.72 8.82
C ARG A 214 4.25 1.04 8.24
N MET A 215 4.36 0.35 7.11
CA MET A 215 3.23 -0.38 6.52
C MET A 215 2.81 -1.58 7.38
N LYS A 216 3.74 -2.22 8.10
CA LYS A 216 3.46 -3.35 8.99
C LYS A 216 2.67 -2.96 10.24
N THR A 217 2.82 -1.73 10.73
CA THR A 217 2.15 -1.28 11.98
C THR A 217 0.68 -0.89 11.76
N GLY A 218 0.21 -0.87 10.51
CA GLY A 218 -1.16 -0.48 10.15
C GLY A 218 -1.40 1.03 10.19
N GLN A 219 -0.36 1.85 10.39
CA GLN A 219 -0.43 3.32 10.34
C GLN A 219 -0.57 3.85 8.90
N SER A 220 -0.34 3.01 7.89
CA SER A 220 -0.25 3.43 6.49
C SER A 220 -1.56 3.86 5.83
N ILE A 221 -2.72 3.42 6.34
CA ILE A 221 -4.01 3.90 5.82
C ILE A 221 -4.27 5.35 6.29
N LYS A 222 -3.72 5.72 7.45
CA LYS A 222 -3.79 7.10 7.97
C LYS A 222 -2.75 8.01 7.33
N GLU A 223 -1.53 7.51 7.15
CA GLU A 223 -0.44 8.21 6.46
C GLU A 223 -0.62 8.12 4.94
N GLN A 224 -1.74 8.68 4.47
CA GLN A 224 -2.11 8.75 3.05
C GLN A 224 -0.93 9.25 2.21
N GLY A 225 -0.06 10.15 2.70
CA GLY A 225 1.09 10.65 1.97
C GLY A 225 1.99 9.58 1.35
N VAL A 226 2.47 8.60 2.14
CA VAL A 226 3.42 7.60 1.63
C VAL A 226 2.73 6.59 0.72
N ALA A 227 1.59 6.08 1.16
CA ALA A 227 0.80 5.14 0.37
C ALA A 227 0.39 5.77 -0.96
N LEU A 228 0.00 7.04 -0.96
CA LEU A 228 -0.38 7.75 -2.17
C LEU A 228 0.83 8.04 -3.07
N CYS A 229 1.97 8.43 -2.51
CA CYS A 229 3.16 8.74 -3.30
C CYS A 229 3.68 7.52 -4.09
N VAL A 230 3.59 6.33 -3.50
CA VAL A 230 4.10 5.08 -4.10
C VAL A 230 3.00 4.33 -4.86
N PHE A 231 1.83 4.14 -4.24
CA PHE A 231 0.79 3.22 -4.72
C PHE A 231 -0.41 3.91 -5.37
N ALA A 232 -0.59 5.23 -5.28
CA ALA A 232 -1.80 5.86 -5.83
C ALA A 232 -1.94 5.84 -7.34
N ARG A 233 -0.95 5.33 -8.04
CA ARG A 233 -0.80 5.56 -9.46
C ARG A 233 -1.10 4.28 -10.21
N ARG A 234 -1.79 4.44 -11.33
CA ARG A 234 -2.05 3.36 -12.31
C ARG A 234 -0.78 2.88 -13.02
N ARG A 235 0.43 3.24 -12.56
CA ARG A 235 1.68 2.64 -13.08
C ARG A 235 2.69 2.52 -11.95
N PRO A 236 3.69 1.63 -12.11
CA PRO A 236 4.72 1.40 -11.11
C PRO A 236 5.42 2.68 -10.64
N PHE A 237 5.77 2.71 -9.36
CA PHE A 237 6.51 3.81 -8.74
C PHE A 237 7.92 3.96 -9.34
N LEU A 238 8.59 2.81 -9.54
CA LEU A 238 9.86 2.71 -10.23
C LEU A 238 9.64 2.44 -11.72
N VAL A 239 10.40 3.13 -12.54
CA VAL A 239 10.47 2.91 -13.99
C VAL A 239 11.93 2.79 -14.41
N PRO A 240 12.22 2.10 -15.52
CA PRO A 240 13.56 2.10 -16.05
C PRO A 240 13.99 3.54 -16.39
N TYR A 241 15.28 3.82 -16.23
CA TYR A 241 15.82 5.14 -16.51
C TYR A 241 15.77 5.42 -18.02
N ASP A 242 14.79 6.21 -18.42
CA ASP A 242 14.62 6.69 -19.79
C ASP A 242 14.40 8.19 -19.77
N ARG A 243 15.43 8.91 -20.25
CA ARG A 243 15.57 10.35 -20.20
C ARG A 243 14.70 10.99 -21.28
N PHE A 244 13.71 11.77 -20.88
CA PHE A 244 13.00 12.69 -21.78
C PHE A 244 13.50 14.11 -21.46
N ALA A 245 14.41 14.62 -22.28
CA ALA A 245 14.70 16.05 -22.31
C ALA A 245 13.55 16.70 -23.10
N PHE A 246 12.66 17.41 -22.42
CA PHE A 246 11.76 18.32 -23.11
C PHE A 246 12.58 19.48 -23.68
N PRO A 247 12.48 19.78 -24.99
CA PRO A 247 13.23 20.87 -25.62
C PRO A 247 12.59 22.25 -25.36
N ASN A 248 11.88 22.44 -24.25
CA ASN A 248 11.15 23.68 -23.98
C ASN A 248 11.86 24.55 -22.94
N ASN A 249 13.12 24.89 -23.22
CA ASN A 249 13.62 26.26 -23.14
C ASN A 249 15.13 26.28 -23.37
N SER A 250 15.47 26.83 -24.54
CA SER A 250 16.71 27.42 -25.00
C SER A 250 17.81 27.64 -23.97
N ARG A 251 18.99 27.13 -24.37
CA ARG A 251 20.37 27.48 -23.96
C ARG A 251 20.99 26.62 -22.85
N ALA A 252 21.77 25.67 -23.37
CA ALA A 252 23.20 25.51 -23.10
C ALA A 252 23.61 24.29 -22.25
N ILE A 253 24.21 23.34 -22.98
CA ILE A 253 25.46 22.65 -22.62
C ILE A 253 25.38 21.81 -21.33
N CYS A 254 24.69 20.68 -21.44
CA CYS A 254 25.07 19.40 -20.80
C CYS A 254 24.51 18.28 -21.68
N ALA A 255 24.96 18.28 -22.94
CA ALA A 255 24.64 17.29 -23.97
C ALA A 255 25.60 16.08 -23.90
N ASP A 256 26.13 15.76 -22.72
CA ASP A 256 26.88 14.53 -22.53
C ASP A 256 25.90 13.37 -22.42
N ILE A 257 25.78 12.69 -23.56
CA ILE A 257 25.85 11.24 -23.74
C ILE A 257 25.31 10.44 -22.54
N TRP A 258 23.99 10.41 -22.43
CA TRP A 258 23.28 9.32 -21.73
C TRP A 258 22.18 8.85 -22.66
N LEU A 259 22.48 7.83 -23.45
CA LEU A 259 21.55 7.16 -24.32
C LEU A 259 20.58 6.32 -23.48
N ARG A 260 19.32 6.42 -23.91
CA ARG A 260 18.15 5.79 -23.30
C ARG A 260 18.36 4.30 -23.14
N LEU A 261 18.16 3.76 -21.93
CA LEU A 261 18.29 2.33 -21.64
C LEU A 261 17.50 1.47 -22.64
N LEU A 262 16.27 1.90 -22.95
CA LEU A 262 15.43 1.26 -23.99
C LEU A 262 16.05 1.33 -25.39
N ARG A 263 16.72 2.42 -25.74
CA ARG A 263 17.36 2.56 -27.05
C ARG A 263 18.61 1.70 -27.17
N LEU A 264 19.42 1.62 -26.12
CA LEU A 264 20.59 0.72 -26.08
C LEU A 264 20.14 -0.74 -26.17
N PHE A 265 19.13 -1.11 -25.39
CA PHE A 265 18.47 -2.41 -25.48
C PHE A 265 18.01 -2.72 -26.91
N LEU A 266 17.21 -1.84 -27.54
CA LEU A 266 16.69 -2.08 -28.89
C LEU A 266 17.78 -2.09 -29.97
N LYS A 267 18.83 -1.26 -29.83
CA LYS A 267 19.98 -1.28 -30.75
C LYS A 267 20.75 -2.59 -30.64
N THR A 268 20.97 -3.07 -29.42
CA THR A 268 21.65 -4.35 -29.15
C THR A 268 20.84 -5.49 -29.75
N MET A 269 19.53 -5.55 -29.46
CA MET A 269 18.59 -6.53 -30.03
C MET A 269 18.53 -6.52 -31.56
N ASN A 270 18.60 -5.34 -32.18
CA ASN A 270 18.56 -5.25 -33.65
C ASN A 270 19.82 -5.78 -34.32
N ARG A 271 20.96 -5.65 -33.64
CA ARG A 271 22.27 -6.09 -34.13
C ARG A 271 22.52 -7.56 -33.84
N PHE A 272 22.16 -7.96 -32.63
CA PHE A 272 22.28 -9.30 -32.09
C PHE A 272 20.88 -9.83 -31.80
N PRO A 273 20.12 -10.31 -32.81
CA PRO A 273 18.78 -10.85 -32.58
C PRO A 273 18.86 -12.17 -31.80
N PRO A 274 17.80 -12.56 -31.06
CA PRO A 274 17.73 -13.86 -30.41
C PRO A 274 17.78 -15.00 -31.43
N ASP A 275 18.43 -16.10 -31.08
CA ASP A 275 18.53 -17.31 -31.93
C ASP A 275 17.16 -17.87 -32.35
N ASP A 276 16.15 -17.70 -31.48
CA ASP A 276 14.83 -18.30 -31.64
C ASP A 276 13.81 -17.41 -32.39
N GLU A 277 14.16 -16.23 -32.94
CA GLU A 277 13.18 -15.39 -33.67
C GLU A 277 12.85 -15.98 -35.07
N PRO A 278 11.63 -16.54 -35.29
CA PRO A 278 11.26 -17.08 -36.60
C PRO A 278 10.99 -15.93 -37.59
N GLY A 279 11.79 -15.84 -38.65
CA GLY A 279 11.53 -14.94 -39.79
C GLY A 279 12.58 -13.86 -40.07
N THR A 280 13.72 -13.83 -39.36
CA THR A 280 14.74 -12.77 -39.51
C THR A 280 15.66 -12.92 -40.74
N LEU A 281 15.39 -13.90 -41.61
CA LEU A 281 16.27 -14.33 -42.72
C LEU A 281 16.17 -13.52 -44.04
N LYS A 282 15.43 -12.40 -44.10
CA LYS A 282 15.25 -11.64 -45.37
C LYS A 282 15.60 -10.15 -45.32
N SER A 283 16.62 -9.74 -44.56
CA SER A 283 17.15 -8.36 -44.62
C SER A 283 18.56 -8.32 -45.22
N THR A 284 18.65 -7.78 -46.42
CA THR A 284 19.76 -7.95 -47.38
C THR A 284 20.95 -7.01 -47.22
N ARG A 285 21.15 -6.27 -46.12
CA ARG A 285 22.23 -5.25 -46.10
C ARG A 285 23.18 -5.19 -44.90
N LYS A 286 22.95 -5.89 -43.79
CA LYS A 286 23.97 -6.04 -42.71
C LYS A 286 23.81 -7.41 -42.06
N ARG A 287 24.89 -8.20 -41.99
CA ARG A 287 24.92 -9.47 -41.26
C ARG A 287 24.53 -9.20 -39.80
N LYS A 288 23.35 -9.66 -39.41
CA LYS A 288 22.97 -9.75 -38.00
C LYS A 288 23.59 -11.03 -37.45
N THR A 289 24.17 -10.97 -36.26
CA THR A 289 24.76 -12.15 -35.60
C THR A 289 23.78 -12.61 -34.54
N PRO A 290 23.11 -13.76 -34.71
CA PRO A 290 22.24 -14.31 -33.67
C PRO A 290 23.00 -14.43 -32.34
N HIS A 291 22.30 -14.19 -31.23
CA HIS A 291 22.87 -14.27 -29.89
C HIS A 291 21.94 -15.01 -28.92
N ARG A 292 22.56 -15.77 -28.03
CA ARG A 292 21.87 -16.45 -26.93
C ARG A 292 21.75 -15.53 -25.74
N TYR A 293 20.53 -15.07 -25.49
CA TYR A 293 20.20 -14.22 -24.34
C TYR A 293 19.71 -15.03 -23.13
N PRO A 294 19.70 -14.43 -21.93
CA PRO A 294 19.05 -15.03 -20.78
C PRO A 294 17.56 -15.28 -21.01
N ALA A 295 17.01 -16.30 -20.34
CA ALA A 295 15.61 -16.71 -20.47
C ALA A 295 14.60 -15.59 -20.18
N GLN A 296 14.97 -14.64 -19.31
CA GLN A 296 14.19 -13.46 -18.94
C GLN A 296 13.86 -12.57 -20.15
N LEU A 297 14.66 -12.60 -21.22
CA LEU A 297 14.41 -11.78 -22.41
C LEU A 297 13.03 -12.05 -22.99
N LYS A 298 12.56 -13.29 -23.00
CA LYS A 298 11.23 -13.63 -23.52
C LYS A 298 10.13 -12.86 -22.78
N ALA A 299 10.15 -12.92 -21.44
CA ALA A 299 9.19 -12.20 -20.59
C ALA A 299 9.29 -10.68 -20.77
N VAL A 300 10.52 -10.16 -20.94
CA VAL A 300 10.75 -8.74 -21.24
C VAL A 300 10.04 -8.33 -22.53
N LEU A 301 10.28 -9.07 -23.63
CA LEU A 301 9.73 -8.76 -24.95
C LEU A 301 8.20 -8.88 -24.98
N GLU A 302 7.63 -9.89 -24.31
CA GLU A 302 6.18 -10.04 -24.15
C GLU A 302 5.58 -8.87 -23.37
N GLY A 303 6.25 -8.42 -22.29
CA GLY A 303 5.81 -7.30 -21.47
C GLY A 303 6.08 -5.91 -22.07
N MET A 304 6.88 -5.78 -23.14
CA MET A 304 7.22 -4.47 -23.74
C MET A 304 6.04 -3.69 -24.30
N ARG A 305 4.91 -4.37 -24.56
CA ARG A 305 3.73 -3.77 -25.17
C ARG A 305 2.85 -3.04 -24.15
N TYR A 306 2.61 -3.66 -23.01
CA TYR A 306 1.61 -3.22 -22.04
C TYR A 306 2.13 -3.21 -20.60
N ILE A 307 1.60 -2.28 -19.82
CA ILE A 307 1.65 -2.19 -18.37
C ILE A 307 0.31 -2.67 -17.85
N TYR A 308 0.35 -3.58 -16.88
CA TYR A 308 -0.78 -4.06 -16.11
C TYR A 308 -0.74 -3.39 -14.73
N PRO A 309 -1.42 -2.25 -14.55
CA PRO A 309 -1.24 -1.37 -13.39
C PRO A 309 -1.38 -2.05 -12.03
N ARG A 310 -2.29 -3.01 -11.98
CA ARG A 310 -2.89 -3.55 -10.75
C ARG A 310 -3.25 -5.00 -10.99
N HIS A 311 -3.42 -5.73 -9.89
CA HIS A 311 -4.04 -7.04 -9.94
C HIS A 311 -5.40 -6.93 -10.64
N SER A 312 -5.61 -7.75 -11.66
CA SER A 312 -6.87 -7.88 -12.40
C SER A 312 -8.05 -8.27 -11.50
N ASP A 313 -7.76 -8.78 -10.31
CA ASP A 313 -8.72 -9.57 -9.53
C ASP A 313 -9.54 -8.70 -8.57
N THR A 314 -9.21 -7.40 -8.46
CA THR A 314 -9.82 -6.52 -7.44
C THR A 314 -10.94 -5.62 -7.95
N CYS A 315 -11.19 -5.56 -9.26
CA CYS A 315 -12.25 -4.74 -9.83
C CYS A 315 -12.87 -5.50 -11.01
N GLY A 316 -14.18 -5.70 -11.01
CA GLY A 316 -14.89 -6.52 -12.03
C GLY A 316 -14.65 -6.12 -13.49
N ASP A 317 -14.12 -4.91 -13.71
CA ASP A 317 -13.58 -4.49 -15.00
C ASP A 317 -12.05 -4.69 -15.01
N LEU A 318 -11.57 -5.58 -15.89
CA LEU A 318 -10.15 -5.74 -16.15
C LEU A 318 -9.54 -4.36 -16.46
N PRO A 319 -8.57 -3.89 -15.66
CA PRO A 319 -7.98 -2.57 -15.88
C PRO A 319 -7.39 -2.55 -17.30
N LYS A 320 -7.83 -1.57 -18.10
CA LYS A 320 -7.36 -1.44 -19.48
C LYS A 320 -5.84 -1.40 -19.48
N PRO A 321 -5.16 -2.32 -20.20
CA PRO A 321 -3.71 -2.35 -20.24
C PRO A 321 -3.22 -1.03 -20.82
N LEU A 322 -2.24 -0.42 -20.16
CA LEU A 322 -1.66 0.85 -20.60
C LEU A 322 -0.48 0.55 -21.51
N PRO A 323 -0.28 1.28 -22.62
CA PRO A 323 0.93 1.13 -23.42
C PRO A 323 2.20 1.40 -22.59
N ARG A 324 3.19 0.51 -22.72
CA ARG A 324 4.48 0.63 -22.01
C ARG A 324 5.50 1.43 -22.81
N THR A 325 5.56 1.20 -24.12
CA THR A 325 6.53 1.83 -25.02
C THR A 325 5.85 2.49 -26.20
N LYS A 326 6.47 3.56 -26.71
CA LYS A 326 6.10 4.25 -27.95
C LYS A 326 7.27 4.29 -28.92
N ASN A 327 6.96 4.39 -30.21
CA ASN A 327 7.97 4.45 -31.28
C ASN A 327 8.92 3.24 -31.30
N THR A 328 8.41 2.06 -30.95
CA THR A 328 9.13 0.78 -30.99
C THR A 328 8.34 -0.24 -31.82
N LYS A 329 9.00 -1.31 -32.28
CA LYS A 329 8.30 -2.45 -32.92
C LYS A 329 7.35 -3.19 -31.96
N TYR A 330 7.47 -2.93 -30.65
CA TYR A 330 6.68 -3.53 -29.58
C TYR A 330 5.57 -2.61 -29.05
N ALA A 331 5.45 -1.39 -29.56
CA ALA A 331 4.45 -0.42 -29.10
C ALA A 331 3.03 -0.93 -29.37
N ALA A 332 2.11 -0.66 -28.43
CA ALA A 332 0.71 -1.09 -28.55
C ALA A 332 -0.02 -0.47 -29.75
N HIS A 333 0.31 0.79 -30.05
CA HIS A 333 -0.20 1.53 -31.19
C HIS A 333 0.97 1.79 -32.15
N LYS A 334 0.87 1.28 -33.38
CA LYS A 334 1.76 1.70 -34.46
C LYS A 334 1.33 3.09 -34.85
N GLY A 335 2.09 4.11 -34.42
CA GLY A 335 1.87 5.48 -34.88
C GLY A 335 1.80 5.52 -36.41
N LYS A 336 0.93 6.35 -36.98
CA LYS A 336 0.88 6.60 -38.43
C LYS A 336 2.23 7.20 -38.84
N GLY A 337 3.15 6.36 -39.31
CA GLY A 337 4.44 6.73 -39.87
C GLY A 337 5.20 7.76 -39.02
N ALA A 338 5.83 7.32 -37.94
CA ALA A 338 6.86 8.09 -37.24
C ALA A 338 7.88 8.61 -38.28
N GLN A 339 7.78 9.90 -38.63
CA GLN A 339 8.66 10.54 -39.60
C GLN A 339 10.06 10.75 -39.00
N GLY A 340 10.84 9.69 -38.80
CA GLY A 340 12.29 9.73 -38.48
C GLY A 340 12.75 10.45 -37.19
N GLN A 341 11.95 11.33 -36.60
CA GLN A 341 12.27 12.19 -35.45
C GLN A 341 11.84 11.55 -34.12
N ASP A 342 10.96 10.56 -34.20
CA ASP A 342 10.37 9.87 -33.05
C ASP A 342 11.31 8.79 -32.51
N GLN A 343 12.04 9.13 -31.45
CA GLN A 343 12.91 8.18 -30.77
C GLN A 343 12.10 7.18 -29.90
N PRO A 344 12.55 5.90 -29.83
CA PRO A 344 12.03 4.94 -28.86
C PRO A 344 12.03 5.54 -27.45
N SER A 345 10.92 5.33 -26.73
CA SER A 345 10.81 5.73 -25.33
C SER A 345 9.76 4.89 -24.61
N PHE A 346 9.93 4.75 -23.29
CA PHE A 346 8.82 4.37 -22.42
C PHE A 346 7.77 5.44 -22.48
N GLU A 347 6.53 5.01 -22.59
CA GLU A 347 5.43 5.92 -22.49
C GLU A 347 5.34 6.41 -21.05
N VAL A 348 5.33 7.72 -20.86
CA VAL A 348 5.06 8.36 -19.59
C VAL A 348 3.84 9.23 -19.83
N HIS A 349 2.65 8.75 -19.45
CA HIS A 349 1.45 9.59 -19.51
C HIS A 349 1.64 10.74 -18.51
N GLU A 350 1.50 11.97 -19.00
CA GLU A 350 1.57 13.20 -18.19
C GLU A 350 0.23 13.54 -17.55
N ASP A 351 -0.87 13.00 -18.08
CA ASP A 351 -2.20 13.10 -17.51
C ASP A 351 -2.30 12.20 -16.26
N TYR A 352 -1.68 12.66 -15.19
CA TYR A 352 -1.92 12.13 -13.87
C TYR A 352 -3.22 12.74 -13.37
N PRO A 353 -4.25 11.93 -13.06
CA PRO A 353 -5.32 12.45 -12.23
C PRO A 353 -4.68 13.03 -10.97
N ARG A 354 -5.12 14.22 -10.55
CA ARG A 354 -4.59 14.77 -9.30
C ARG A 354 -4.91 13.75 -8.21
N LEU A 355 -4.08 13.65 -7.19
CA LEU A 355 -4.32 12.68 -6.11
C LEU A 355 -5.73 12.79 -5.50
N ARG A 356 -6.35 13.98 -5.59
CA ARG A 356 -7.72 14.27 -5.16
C ARG A 356 -8.80 13.66 -6.08
N ASP A 357 -8.46 13.36 -7.32
CA ASP A 357 -9.37 12.86 -8.36
C ASP A 357 -9.36 11.33 -8.44
N VAL A 358 -8.43 10.65 -7.75
CA VAL A 358 -8.35 9.19 -7.70
C VAL A 358 -9.13 8.69 -6.48
N PRO A 359 -10.10 7.78 -6.62
CA PRO A 359 -10.76 7.17 -5.47
C PRO A 359 -9.75 6.58 -4.50
N VAL A 360 -9.94 6.77 -3.19
CA VAL A 360 -8.94 6.39 -2.17
C VAL A 360 -8.55 4.91 -2.27
N PHE A 361 -9.51 4.01 -2.52
CA PHE A 361 -9.23 2.57 -2.66
C PHE A 361 -8.34 2.25 -3.87
N GLU A 362 -8.55 2.94 -4.99
CA GLU A 362 -7.66 2.87 -6.14
C GLU A 362 -6.28 3.41 -5.76
N ALA A 363 -6.26 4.52 -5.03
CA ALA A 363 -5.06 5.24 -4.66
C ALA A 363 -4.16 4.49 -3.64
N ILE A 364 -4.66 3.40 -3.08
CA ILE A 364 -3.92 2.58 -2.11
C ILE A 364 -3.83 1.12 -2.55
N SER A 365 -4.17 0.79 -3.78
CA SER A 365 -3.98 -0.57 -4.30
C SER A 365 -2.49 -0.88 -4.50
N PRO A 366 -1.99 -2.08 -4.15
CA PRO A 366 -0.61 -2.45 -4.43
C PRO A 366 -0.37 -2.48 -5.95
N ALA A 367 0.90 -2.37 -6.35
CA ALA A 367 1.27 -2.56 -7.75
C ALA A 367 1.01 -4.02 -8.17
N SER A 368 0.88 -4.29 -9.47
CA SER A 368 0.91 -5.66 -9.96
C SER A 368 2.30 -6.28 -9.76
N GLU A 369 2.39 -7.48 -9.20
CA GLU A 369 3.68 -8.20 -9.08
C GLU A 369 4.33 -8.42 -10.45
N LYS A 370 3.52 -8.69 -11.49
CA LYS A 370 4.00 -8.85 -12.86
C LYS A 370 4.77 -7.64 -13.38
N GLU A 371 4.46 -6.44 -12.87
CA GLU A 371 5.18 -5.23 -13.25
C GLU A 371 6.54 -5.11 -12.58
N LEU A 372 6.66 -5.56 -11.32
CA LEU A 372 7.95 -5.64 -10.63
C LEU A 372 8.81 -6.75 -11.24
N ASP A 373 8.21 -7.91 -11.53
CA ASP A 373 8.86 -9.02 -12.23
C ASP A 373 9.40 -8.58 -13.59
N TRP A 374 8.58 -7.89 -14.38
CA TRP A 374 9.02 -7.36 -15.68
C TRP A 374 10.14 -6.34 -15.53
N LEU A 375 10.07 -5.45 -14.53
CA LEU A 375 11.10 -4.43 -14.32
C LEU A 375 12.44 -5.07 -13.97
N GLU A 376 12.45 -6.02 -13.03
CA GLU A 376 13.64 -6.79 -12.67
C GLU A 376 14.20 -7.55 -13.86
N ALA A 377 13.36 -8.27 -14.60
CA ALA A 377 13.77 -8.98 -15.81
C ALA A 377 14.38 -8.03 -16.85
N PHE A 378 13.78 -6.86 -17.06
CA PHE A 378 14.28 -5.87 -18.02
C PHE A 378 15.65 -5.33 -17.60
N LEU A 379 15.82 -4.99 -16.33
CA LEU A 379 17.08 -4.48 -15.79
C LEU A 379 18.17 -5.55 -15.82
N TYR A 380 17.83 -6.78 -15.47
CA TYR A 380 18.72 -7.93 -15.56
C TYR A 380 19.25 -8.14 -16.98
N VAL A 381 18.36 -8.12 -17.98
CA VAL A 381 18.78 -8.25 -19.39
C VAL A 381 19.61 -7.05 -19.84
N CYS A 382 19.27 -5.84 -19.42
CA CYS A 382 20.09 -4.66 -19.72
C CYS A 382 21.49 -4.76 -19.12
N LYS A 383 21.59 -5.25 -17.88
CA LYS A 383 22.88 -5.50 -17.22
C LYS A 383 23.70 -6.54 -17.99
N TYR A 384 23.08 -7.67 -18.35
CA TYR A 384 23.72 -8.68 -19.19
C TYR A 384 24.22 -8.07 -20.52
N MET A 385 23.38 -7.29 -21.20
CA MET A 385 23.78 -6.60 -22.43
C MET A 385 24.92 -5.59 -22.22
N SER A 386 24.98 -4.95 -21.06
CA SER A 386 26.09 -4.02 -20.74
C SER A 386 27.41 -4.72 -20.43
N GLU A 387 27.38 -6.04 -20.22
CA GLU A 387 28.54 -6.88 -19.91
C GLU A 387 28.94 -7.78 -21.10
N MET A 388 28.21 -7.69 -22.21
CA MET A 388 28.43 -8.45 -23.44
C MET A 388 29.80 -8.12 -24.10
N GLU A 389 30.59 -9.16 -24.38
CA GLU A 389 31.93 -9.06 -25.01
C GLU A 389 31.89 -9.07 -26.54
N GLU A 390 30.72 -9.25 -27.14
CA GLU A 390 30.55 -9.34 -28.58
C GLU A 390 30.99 -8.05 -29.27
N GLU A 391 31.56 -8.19 -30.47
CA GLU A 391 32.11 -7.06 -31.20
C GLU A 391 31.01 -6.11 -31.74
N TRP A 392 30.88 -4.95 -31.12
CA TRP A 392 30.01 -3.87 -31.58
C TRP A 392 30.60 -3.09 -32.75
N LYS A 393 31.89 -2.83 -32.80
CA LYS A 393 32.58 -2.30 -33.97
C LYS A 393 34.02 -2.81 -33.89
N ARG A 394 34.79 -2.65 -34.96
CA ARG A 394 36.19 -3.05 -34.96
C ARG A 394 36.90 -2.51 -33.71
N GLY A 395 37.25 -3.39 -32.77
CA GLY A 395 37.91 -3.02 -31.51
C GLY A 395 37.02 -2.40 -30.42
N GLN A 396 35.69 -2.41 -30.54
CA GLN A 396 34.75 -1.97 -29.49
C GLN A 396 33.74 -3.10 -29.22
N THR A 397 33.68 -3.58 -27.97
CA THR A 397 32.68 -4.57 -27.52
C THR A 397 31.30 -3.92 -27.29
N VAL A 398 30.26 -4.72 -27.13
CA VAL A 398 28.93 -4.23 -26.69
C VAL A 398 29.06 -3.54 -25.33
N ALA A 399 29.78 -4.13 -24.37
CA ALA A 399 30.05 -3.51 -23.08
C ALA A 399 30.77 -2.16 -23.21
N GLY A 400 31.77 -2.07 -24.11
CA GLY A 400 32.45 -0.82 -24.44
C GLY A 400 31.53 0.21 -25.12
N TYR A 401 30.48 -0.24 -25.81
CA TYR A 401 29.46 0.64 -26.38
C TYR A 401 28.49 1.14 -25.31
N TRP A 402 28.02 0.26 -24.42
CA TRP A 402 27.10 0.60 -23.32
C TRP A 402 27.74 1.47 -22.25
N SER A 403 29.00 1.25 -21.89
CA SER A 403 29.71 2.10 -20.93
C SER A 403 29.94 3.52 -21.46
N ALA A 404 30.12 3.66 -22.77
CA ALA A 404 30.34 4.95 -23.41
C ALA A 404 29.05 5.74 -23.66
N HIS A 405 27.87 5.15 -23.46
CA HIS A 405 26.60 5.67 -23.96
C HIS A 405 25.50 5.53 -22.92
#